data_AF-A0A8C6Y0F8-F1
#
_entry.id   AF-A0A8C6Y0F8-F1
#
_cell.length_a   1.000
_cell.length_b   1.000
_cell.length_c   1.000
_cell.angle_alpha   90.00
_cell.angle_beta   90.00
_cell.angle_gamma   90.00
#
_symmetry.space_group_name_H-M   'P 1'
#
loop_
_entity.id
_entity.type
_entity.pdbx_description
1 polymer ?
#
loop_
_entity_poly.entity_id
_entity_poly.type
_entity_poly.pdbx_seq_one_letter_code
_entity_poly.pdbx_strand_id
1 'polypeptide(L)'
;MPYYTWISAQQLIKLHLEPAATYSRPRLDTFLYYAKVELVPPTPTEIPKAIESLKTLLKSYQTGRFAQLTVKEALRNGLVATEVLMWFYIGEIIGKRGLIGYNV
;
A
#
# COMPACT_ATOMS: atom_id res chain seq x y z
N MET A 1 23.76 -23.75 37.64
CA MET A 1 22.43 -23.87 36.98
C MET A 1 22.09 -22.85 35.87
N PRO A 2 22.86 -21.80 35.52
CA PRO A 2 22.44 -20.86 34.45
C PRO A 2 22.62 -21.40 33.01
N TYR A 3 23.44 -22.43 32.79
CA TYR A 3 23.72 -22.94 31.44
C TYR A 3 22.49 -23.57 30.74
N TYR A 4 21.65 -24.29 31.48
CA TYR A 4 20.46 -24.97 30.93
C TYR A 4 19.34 -23.99 30.53
N THR A 5 19.23 -22.84 31.20
CA THR A 5 18.24 -21.80 30.84
C THR A 5 18.61 -21.07 29.56
N TRP A 6 19.91 -20.87 29.29
CA TRP A 6 20.39 -20.30 28.03
C TRP A 6 20.20 -21.23 26.83
N ILE A 7 20.47 -22.53 27.00
CA ILE A 7 20.26 -23.52 25.94
C ILE A 7 18.78 -23.66 25.61
N SER A 8 17.89 -23.74 26.62
CA SER A 8 16.44 -23.81 26.39
C SER A 8 15.89 -22.55 25.72
N ALA A 9 16.36 -21.36 26.09
CA ALA A 9 15.99 -20.12 25.39
C ALA A 9 16.42 -20.14 23.91
N GLN A 10 17.63 -20.60 23.60
CA GLN A 10 18.09 -20.77 22.20
C GLN A 10 17.26 -21.82 21.44
N GLN A 11 16.87 -22.91 22.10
CA GLN A 11 16.02 -23.94 21.52
C GLN A 11 14.62 -23.40 21.17
N LEU A 12 14.02 -22.60 22.06
CA LEU A 12 12.72 -21.98 21.85
C LEU A 12 12.75 -20.94 20.73
N ILE A 13 13.82 -20.14 20.65
CA ILE A 13 14.05 -19.21 19.54
C ILE A 13 14.11 -19.98 18.22
N LYS A 14 14.91 -21.06 18.15
CA LYS A 14 15.00 -21.90 16.95
C LYS A 14 13.68 -22.58 16.57
N LEU A 15 12.86 -22.94 17.56
CA LEU A 15 11.59 -23.60 17.30
C LEU A 15 10.53 -22.65 16.72
N HIS A 16 10.54 -21.37 17.10
CA HIS A 16 9.47 -20.43 16.73
C HIS A 16 9.91 -19.38 15.71
N LEU A 17 11.09 -18.78 15.88
CA LEU A 17 11.54 -17.66 15.05
C LEU A 17 12.10 -18.13 13.71
N GLU A 18 12.84 -19.24 13.66
CA GLU A 18 13.41 -19.75 12.42
C GLU A 18 12.33 -20.21 11.42
N PRO A 19 11.27 -20.95 11.81
CA PRO A 19 10.19 -21.30 10.90
C PRO A 19 9.38 -20.07 10.47
N ALA A 20 9.13 -19.13 11.39
CA ALA A 20 8.43 -17.89 11.07
C ALA A 20 9.21 -17.02 10.08
N ALA A 21 10.54 -16.92 10.24
CA ALA A 21 11.42 -16.23 9.31
C ALA A 21 11.47 -16.94 7.95
N THR A 22 11.61 -18.26 7.93
CA THR A 22 11.63 -19.06 6.70
C THR A 22 10.30 -18.96 5.93
N TYR A 23 9.18 -18.88 6.64
CA TYR A 23 7.86 -18.68 6.04
C TYR A 23 7.64 -17.26 5.52
N SER A 24 8.06 -16.24 6.27
CA SER A 24 7.80 -14.83 5.95
C SER A 24 8.73 -14.28 4.86
N ARG A 25 10.00 -14.66 4.84
CA ARG A 25 11.01 -14.17 3.87
C ARG A 25 10.54 -14.21 2.41
N PRO A 26 10.15 -15.36 1.81
CA PRO A 26 9.77 -15.39 0.40
C PRO A 26 8.52 -14.56 0.08
N ARG A 27 7.61 -14.38 1.05
CA ARG A 27 6.41 -13.54 0.91
C ARG A 27 6.77 -12.06 0.92
N LEU A 28 7.67 -11.67 1.84
CA LEU A 28 8.21 -10.33 1.87
C LEU A 28 9.02 -10.02 0.62
N ASP A 29 9.82 -10.96 0.10
CA ASP A 29 10.58 -10.77 -1.13
C ASP A 29 9.65 -10.51 -2.32
N THR A 30 8.56 -11.27 -2.43
CA THR A 30 7.54 -11.06 -3.47
C THR A 30 6.87 -9.69 -3.30
N PHE A 31 6.47 -9.34 -2.08
CA PHE A 31 5.89 -8.02 -1.79
C PHE A 31 6.85 -6.88 -2.14
N LEU A 32 8.11 -6.98 -1.73
CA LEU A 32 9.14 -5.98 -2.00
C LEU A 32 9.46 -5.87 -3.50
N TYR A 33 9.40 -6.96 -4.25
CA TYR A 33 9.57 -6.95 -5.70
C TYR A 33 8.51 -6.07 -6.38
N TYR A 34 7.22 -6.29 -6.08
CA TYR A 34 6.14 -5.48 -6.65
C TYR A 34 6.10 -4.06 -6.09
N ALA A 35 6.33 -3.89 -4.79
CA ALA A 35 6.37 -2.57 -4.15
C ALA A 35 7.42 -1.65 -4.79
N LYS A 36 8.57 -2.19 -5.23
CA LYS A 36 9.62 -1.43 -5.92
C LYS A 36 9.24 -0.94 -7.31
N VAL A 37 8.22 -1.50 -7.93
CA VAL A 37 7.79 -1.10 -9.28
C VAL A 37 6.50 -0.28 -9.21
N GLU A 38 5.58 -0.65 -8.33
CA GLU A 38 4.22 -0.08 -8.29
C GLU A 38 4.05 1.02 -7.23
N LEU A 39 4.82 0.95 -6.13
CA LEU A 39 4.70 1.90 -5.01
C LEU A 39 5.85 2.90 -4.93
N VAL A 40 6.74 2.93 -5.93
CA VAL A 40 7.83 3.90 -6.00
C VAL A 40 7.28 5.27 -6.36
N PRO A 41 7.73 6.35 -5.69
CA PRO A 41 7.36 7.69 -6.06
C PRO A 41 7.65 7.95 -7.54
N PRO A 42 6.69 8.52 -8.29
CA PRO A 42 6.86 8.75 -9.72
C PRO A 42 8.06 9.65 -9.99
N THR A 43 8.69 9.46 -11.14
CA THR A 43 9.79 10.33 -11.57
C THR A 43 9.24 11.73 -11.94
N PRO A 44 10.02 12.81 -11.75
CA PRO A 44 9.54 14.17 -12.05
C PRO A 44 9.04 14.36 -13.50
N THR A 45 9.53 13.56 -14.43
CA THR A 45 9.14 13.57 -15.85
C THR A 45 7.76 12.96 -16.11
N GLU A 46 7.21 12.18 -15.17
CA GLU A 46 5.87 11.58 -15.28
C GLU A 46 4.77 12.53 -14.75
N ILE A 47 5.14 13.53 -13.95
CA ILE A 47 4.20 14.50 -13.37
C ILE A 47 3.44 15.28 -14.47
N PRO A 48 4.09 15.81 -15.53
CA PRO A 48 3.36 16.51 -16.60
C PRO A 48 2.32 15.62 -17.30
N LYS A 49 2.64 14.33 -17.52
CA LYS A 49 1.72 13.36 -18.14
C LYS A 49 0.51 13.07 -17.26
N ALA A 50 0.70 13.00 -15.94
CA ALA A 50 -0.40 12.85 -14.99
C ALA A 50 -1.34 14.08 -15.01
N ILE A 51 -0.78 15.30 -15.06
CA ILE A 51 -1.55 16.54 -15.16
C ILE A 51 -2.37 16.58 -16.47
N GLU A 52 -1.76 16.17 -17.59
CA GLU A 52 -2.45 16.11 -18.87
C GLU A 52 -3.60 15.09 -18.88
N SER A 53 -3.39 13.93 -18.25
CA SER A 53 -4.41 12.90 -18.07
C SER A 53 -5.59 13.43 -17.25
N LEU A 54 -5.32 14.16 -16.16
CA LEU A 54 -6.35 14.81 -15.35
C LEU A 54 -7.16 15.85 -16.16
N LYS A 55 -6.49 16.69 -16.97
CA LYS A 55 -7.17 17.65 -17.85
C LYS A 55 -8.12 16.95 -18.84
N THR A 56 -7.72 15.81 -19.36
CA THR A 56 -8.54 15.01 -20.29
C THR A 56 -9.76 14.40 -19.60
N LEU A 57 -9.61 13.94 -18.35
CA LEU A 57 -10.73 13.48 -17.53
C LEU A 57 -11.73 14.62 -17.27
N LEU A 58 -11.26 15.82 -16.93
CA LEU A 58 -12.11 16.99 -16.72
C LEU A 58 -12.89 17.38 -17.97
N LYS A 59 -12.23 17.40 -19.14
CA LYS A 59 -12.91 17.62 -20.43
C LYS A 59 -13.95 16.55 -20.72
N SER A 60 -13.66 15.28 -20.42
CA SER A 60 -14.61 14.16 -20.60
C SER A 60 -15.83 14.29 -19.69
N TYR A 61 -15.65 14.83 -18.48
CA TYR A 61 -16.74 15.14 -17.56
C TYR A 61 -17.62 16.29 -18.10
N GLN A 62 -17.00 17.39 -18.54
CA GLN A 62 -17.71 18.55 -19.11
C GLN A 62 -18.52 18.23 -20.37
N THR A 63 -18.00 17.33 -21.20
CA THR A 63 -18.65 16.90 -22.46
C THR A 63 -19.75 15.86 -22.26
N GLY A 64 -20.04 15.44 -21.02
CA GLY A 64 -21.11 14.46 -20.73
C GLY A 64 -20.77 13.02 -21.09
N ARG A 65 -19.52 12.73 -21.49
CA ARG A 65 -19.09 11.40 -21.94
C ARG A 65 -19.10 10.34 -20.83
N PHE A 66 -19.22 10.76 -19.56
CA PHE A 66 -19.39 9.85 -18.42
C PHE A 66 -20.69 9.01 -18.49
N ALA A 67 -21.74 9.52 -19.14
CA ALA A 67 -23.01 8.81 -19.30
C ALA A 67 -22.91 7.63 -20.28
N GLN A 68 -21.82 7.53 -21.04
CA GLN A 68 -21.55 6.43 -21.98
C GLN A 68 -20.74 5.30 -21.33
N LEU A 69 -20.31 5.44 -20.07
CA LEU A 69 -19.54 4.43 -19.37
C LEU A 69 -20.41 3.25 -18.97
N THR A 70 -19.89 2.04 -19.16
CA THR A 70 -20.56 0.83 -18.67
C THR A 70 -20.44 0.74 -17.14
N VAL A 71 -21.38 0.05 -16.48
CA VAL A 71 -21.37 -0.12 -15.02
C VAL A 71 -20.07 -0.75 -14.54
N LYS A 72 -19.52 -1.71 -15.29
CA LYS A 72 -18.23 -2.35 -14.98
C LYS A 72 -17.07 -1.36 -14.94
N GLU A 73 -17.01 -0.44 -15.89
CA GLU A 73 -15.97 0.58 -15.96
C GLU A 73 -16.13 1.61 -14.84
N ALA A 74 -17.36 2.05 -14.58
CA ALA A 74 -17.66 2.97 -13.49
C ALA A 74 -17.25 2.37 -12.14
N LEU A 75 -17.57 1.09 -11.88
CA LEU A 75 -17.17 0.40 -10.66
C LEU A 75 -15.66 0.26 -10.55
N ARG A 76 -14.96 -0.15 -11.61
CA ARG A 76 -13.49 -0.24 -11.60
C ARG A 76 -12.84 1.10 -11.26
N ASN A 77 -13.29 2.17 -11.92
CA ASN A 77 -12.75 3.51 -11.68
C ASN A 77 -13.09 4.01 -10.26
N GLY A 78 -14.27 3.68 -9.74
CA GLY A 78 -14.66 3.97 -8.37
C GLY A 78 -13.83 3.23 -7.31
N LEU A 79 -13.47 1.96 -7.56
CA LEU A 79 -12.59 1.20 -6.68
C LEU A 79 -11.19 1.81 -6.62
N VAL A 80 -10.61 2.17 -7.78
CA VAL A 80 -9.30 2.85 -7.83
C VAL A 80 -9.37 4.23 -7.14
N ALA A 81 -10.45 5.00 -7.34
CA ALA A 81 -10.63 6.27 -6.65
C ALA A 81 -10.71 6.09 -5.13
N THR A 82 -11.40 5.04 -4.67
CA THR A 82 -11.49 4.70 -3.24
C THR A 82 -10.14 4.30 -2.68
N GLU A 83 -9.35 3.52 -3.41
CA GLU A 83 -7.97 3.15 -3.03
C GLU A 83 -7.09 4.39 -2.83
N VAL A 84 -7.13 5.36 -3.75
CA VAL A 84 -6.39 6.63 -3.62
C VAL A 84 -6.85 7.44 -2.41
N LEU A 85 -8.15 7.44 -2.10
CA LEU A 85 -8.67 8.09 -0.88
C LEU A 85 -8.17 7.40 0.39
N MET A 86 -8.04 6.07 0.40
CA MET A 86 -7.47 5.36 1.55
C MET A 86 -6.00 5.70 1.79
N TRP A 87 -5.21 5.95 0.72
CA TRP A 87 -3.83 6.45 0.86
C TRP A 87 -3.75 7.80 1.58
N PHE A 88 -4.72 8.69 1.38
CA PHE A 88 -4.81 9.94 2.14
C PHE A 88 -4.99 9.68 3.65
N TYR A 89 -5.87 8.75 4.04
CA TYR A 89 -6.06 8.39 5.44
C TYR A 89 -4.84 7.72 6.07
N ILE A 90 -4.08 6.93 5.31
CA ILE A 90 -2.78 6.40 5.75
C ILE A 90 -1.81 7.56 6.06
N GLY A 91 -1.78 8.58 5.20
CA GLY A 91 -1.03 9.81 5.44
C GLY A 91 -1.46 10.53 6.73
N GLU A 92 -2.77 10.61 6.98
CA GLU A 92 -3.31 11.18 8.22
C GLU A 92 -2.88 10.37 9.45
N ILE A 93 -2.90 9.03 9.39
CA ILE A 93 -2.42 8.13 10.45
C ILE A 93 -0.95 8.40 10.79
N ILE A 94 -0.10 8.58 9.76
CA ILE A 94 1.31 8.96 9.96
C ILE A 94 1.41 10.35 10.58
N GLY A 95 0.62 11.32 10.10
CA GLY A 95 0.61 12.71 10.59
C GLY A 95 0.20 12.84 12.06
N LYS A 96 -0.86 12.13 12.48
CA LYS A 96 -1.33 12.09 13.87
C LYS A 96 -0.53 11.15 14.78
N ARG A 97 0.32 10.30 14.20
CA ARG A 97 1.16 9.30 14.88
C ARG A 97 0.36 8.30 15.73
N GLY A 98 -0.84 7.97 15.28
CA GLY A 98 -1.78 7.12 16.01
C GLY A 98 -2.73 6.40 15.08
N LEU A 99 -2.99 5.13 15.38
CA LEU A 99 -3.96 4.32 14.64
C LEU A 99 -5.41 4.70 15.01
N ILE A 100 -5.63 5.19 16.24
CA ILE A 100 -6.95 5.49 16.79
C ILE A 100 -6.94 6.89 17.37
N GLY A 101 -7.77 7.77 16.83
CA GLY A 101 -7.97 9.12 17.34
C GLY A 101 -6.73 10.01 17.29
N TYR A 102 -6.90 11.26 17.70
CA TYR A 102 -5.76 12.12 18.04
C TYR A 102 -5.42 11.88 19.51
N ASN A 103 -4.12 11.83 19.81
CA ASN A 103 -3.64 11.81 21.18
C ASN A 103 -3.77 13.24 21.74
N VAL A 104 -4.94 13.52 22.32
CA VAL A 104 -5.29 14.80 22.97
C VAL A 104 -5.02 14.77 24.47
#